data_AF-A0A645GTQ2-F1
#
_entry.id   AF-A0A645GTQ2-F1
#
_cell.length_a   1.000
_cell.length_b   1.000
_cell.length_c   1.000
_cell.angle_alpha   90.00
_cell.angle_beta   90.00
_cell.angle_gamma   90.00
#
_symmetry.space_group_name_H-M   'P 1'
#
loop_
_entity.id
_entity.type
_entity.pdbx_description
1 polymer ?
#
loop_
_entity_poly.entity_id
_entity_poly.type
_entity_poly.pdbx_seq_one_letter_code
_entity_poly.pdbx_strand_id
1 'polypeptide(L)'
;MNTLADMSRYAEYFATNQEYIRKYRYGNAFHPFHGFSMMTCGHIAEMNTSAIYIVGAQEPGIARAMGLKTRATFEEALVDAKKKFVGENPNILALPLTFKTAAVHLCMKGEGQ
;
A
#
# COMPACT_ATOMS: atom_id res chain seq x y z
N MET A 1 -16.81 -6.69 -6.96
CA MET A 1 -17.05 -5.26 -6.74
C MET A 1 -16.23 -4.81 -5.53
N ASN A 2 -14.90 -4.82 -5.66
CA ASN A 2 -13.96 -4.57 -4.56
C ASN A 2 -12.75 -3.74 -5.03
N THR A 3 -12.79 -3.19 -6.25
CA THR A 3 -11.71 -2.36 -6.79
C THR A 3 -11.95 -0.90 -6.45
N LEU A 4 -10.91 -0.07 -6.59
CA LEU A 4 -11.06 1.37 -6.35
C LEU A 4 -12.19 1.96 -7.20
N ALA A 5 -12.23 1.65 -8.51
CA ALA A 5 -13.26 2.16 -9.41
C ALA A 5 -14.69 1.78 -8.96
N ASP A 6 -14.87 0.57 -8.43
CA ASP A 6 -16.15 0.11 -7.89
C ASP A 6 -16.60 0.91 -6.65
N MET A 7 -15.62 1.31 -5.83
CA MET A 7 -15.84 1.98 -4.55
C MET A 7 -15.92 3.50 -4.70
N SER A 8 -15.21 4.10 -5.66
CA SER A 8 -15.10 5.55 -5.85
C SER A 8 -16.45 6.25 -6.01
N ARG A 9 -17.44 5.58 -6.61
CA ARG A 9 -18.81 6.12 -6.74
C ARG A 9 -19.50 6.43 -5.40
N TYR A 10 -19.08 5.78 -4.32
CA TYR A 10 -19.61 6.04 -2.98
C TYR A 10 -18.87 7.17 -2.26
N ALA A 11 -17.73 7.64 -2.78
CA ALA A 11 -16.89 8.61 -2.09
C ALA A 11 -17.65 9.88 -1.70
N GLU A 12 -18.47 10.43 -2.61
CA GLU A 12 -19.28 11.62 -2.34
C GLU A 12 -20.35 11.38 -1.27
N TYR A 13 -21.02 10.23 -1.31
CA TYR A 13 -22.00 9.83 -0.31
C TYR A 13 -21.40 9.78 1.11
N PHE A 14 -20.20 9.21 1.25
CA PHE A 14 -19.51 9.16 2.54
C PHE A 14 -18.94 10.53 2.95
N ALA A 15 -18.38 11.28 1.99
CA ALA A 15 -17.78 12.60 2.25
C ALA A 15 -18.79 13.67 2.66
N THR A 16 -20.05 13.55 2.23
CA THR A 16 -21.12 14.50 2.56
C THR A 16 -22.03 14.06 3.70
N ASN A 17 -21.79 12.87 4.27
CA ASN A 17 -22.54 12.37 5.41
C ASN A 17 -22.31 13.25 6.66
N GLN A 18 -23.39 13.88 7.14
CA GLN A 18 -23.34 14.87 8.22
C GLN A 18 -22.80 14.29 9.54
N GLU A 19 -23.10 13.04 9.87
CA GLU A 19 -22.63 12.43 11.11
C GLU A 19 -21.12 12.11 11.02
N TYR A 20 -20.63 11.67 9.88
CA TYR A 20 -19.19 11.46 9.70
C TYR A 20 -18.41 12.77 9.70
N ILE A 21 -18.96 13.84 9.09
CA ILE A 21 -18.39 15.19 9.18
C ILE A 21 -18.36 15.68 10.63
N ARG A 22 -19.44 15.48 11.39
CA ARG A 22 -19.50 15.86 12.82
C ARG A 22 -18.42 15.15 13.62
N LYS A 23 -18.25 13.83 13.43
CA LYS A 23 -17.20 13.04 14.09
C LYS A 23 -15.79 13.48 13.69
N TYR A 24 -15.56 13.82 12.42
CA TYR A 24 -14.29 14.37 11.97
C TYR A 24 -13.99 15.72 12.64
N ARG A 25 -14.95 16.65 12.62
CA ARG A 25 -14.77 18.02 13.15
C ARG A 25 -14.63 18.09 14.67
N TYR A 26 -15.37 17.25 15.39
CA TYR A 26 -15.56 17.40 16.83
C TYR A 26 -15.24 16.13 17.64
N GLY A 27 -14.98 15.00 16.99
CA GLY A 27 -14.78 13.69 17.63
C GLY A 27 -13.44 13.04 17.35
N ASN A 28 -12.46 13.78 16.79
CA ASN A 28 -11.13 13.29 16.42
C ASN A 28 -11.14 12.07 15.47
N ALA A 29 -12.22 11.87 14.73
CA ALA A 29 -12.24 10.87 13.67
C ALA A 29 -11.44 11.35 12.45
N PHE A 30 -11.07 10.45 11.55
CA PHE A 30 -10.53 10.84 10.25
C PHE A 30 -11.62 11.45 9.36
N HIS A 31 -11.19 12.25 8.36
CA HIS A 31 -12.10 12.74 7.34
C HIS A 31 -12.77 11.54 6.64
N PRO A 32 -14.08 11.59 6.29
CA PRO A 32 -14.79 10.40 5.77
C PRO A 32 -14.21 9.83 4.48
N PHE A 33 -13.51 10.66 3.69
CA PHE A 33 -12.77 10.25 2.49
C PHE A 33 -11.52 9.39 2.78
N HIS A 34 -10.99 9.39 4.01
CA HIS A 34 -9.72 8.74 4.36
C HIS A 34 -9.69 7.24 3.98
N GLY A 35 -10.79 6.52 4.18
CA GLY A 35 -10.88 5.11 3.79
C GLY A 35 -10.69 4.89 2.28
N PHE A 36 -11.19 5.81 1.45
CA PHE A 36 -11.04 5.75 0.00
C PHE A 36 -9.60 6.03 -0.43
N SER A 37 -8.94 7.03 0.17
CA SER A 37 -7.52 7.28 -0.12
C SER A 37 -6.63 6.10 0.23
N MET A 38 -6.94 5.37 1.31
CA MET A 38 -6.17 4.17 1.68
C MET A 38 -6.39 3.02 0.69
N MET A 39 -7.63 2.83 0.20
CA MET A 39 -7.92 1.86 -0.86
C MET A 39 -7.17 2.19 -2.16
N THR A 40 -7.03 3.47 -2.50
CA THR A 40 -6.28 3.90 -3.71
C THR A 40 -4.84 3.43 -3.67
N CYS A 41 -4.13 3.65 -2.55
CA CYS A 41 -2.75 3.22 -2.39
C CYS A 41 -2.61 1.70 -2.52
N GLY A 42 -3.51 0.94 -1.89
CA GLY A 42 -3.53 -0.52 -1.97
C GLY A 42 -3.77 -1.03 -3.39
N HIS A 43 -4.73 -0.43 -4.10
CA HIS A 43 -5.08 -0.82 -5.46
C HIS A 43 -3.96 -0.53 -6.46
N ILE A 44 -3.29 0.63 -6.37
CA ILE A 44 -2.14 0.94 -7.21
C ILE A 44 -1.02 -0.08 -6.98
N ALA A 45 -0.76 -0.45 -5.72
CA ALA A 45 0.26 -1.43 -5.40
C ALA A 45 -0.11 -2.82 -5.95
N GLU A 46 -1.38 -3.24 -5.83
CA GLU A 46 -1.89 -4.50 -6.41
C GLU A 46 -1.75 -4.52 -7.94
N MET A 47 -2.03 -3.42 -8.63
CA MET A 47 -1.92 -3.32 -10.09
C MET A 47 -0.49 -3.38 -10.61
N ASN A 48 0.48 -2.85 -9.84
CA ASN A 48 1.84 -2.59 -10.32
C ASN A 48 2.92 -3.47 -9.66
N THR A 49 2.54 -4.38 -8.77
CA THR A 49 3.49 -5.27 -8.10
C THR A 49 3.06 -6.73 -8.19
N SER A 50 4.03 -7.63 -8.37
CA SER A 50 3.76 -9.09 -8.39
C SER A 50 3.43 -9.65 -7.00
N ALA A 51 3.97 -9.02 -5.95
CA ALA A 51 3.71 -9.36 -4.55
C ALA A 51 4.14 -8.22 -3.62
N ILE A 52 3.44 -8.09 -2.50
CA ILE A 52 3.76 -7.15 -1.42
C ILE A 52 3.98 -7.97 -0.14
N TYR A 53 5.09 -7.73 0.56
CA TYR A 53 5.43 -8.40 1.80
C TYR A 53 5.33 -7.44 2.98
N ILE A 54 4.59 -7.84 4.02
CA ILE A 54 4.73 -7.26 5.36
C ILE A 54 5.59 -8.21 6.19
N VAL A 55 6.83 -7.79 6.43
CA VAL A 55 7.79 -8.52 7.27
C VAL A 55 7.58 -8.13 8.73
N GLY A 56 7.56 -9.12 9.63
CA GLY A 56 7.39 -8.87 11.07
C GLY A 56 6.01 -8.35 11.46
N ALA A 57 4.97 -8.66 10.67
CA ALA A 57 3.60 -8.27 10.99
C ALA A 57 3.19 -8.79 12.38
N GLN A 58 2.75 -7.89 13.27
CA GLN A 58 2.23 -8.26 14.59
C GLN A 58 0.94 -9.10 14.46
N GLU A 59 0.07 -8.72 13.52
CA GLU A 59 -1.17 -9.41 13.20
C GLU A 59 -1.16 -9.93 11.75
N PRO A 60 -0.41 -11.00 11.47
CA PRO A 60 -0.17 -11.45 10.10
C PRO A 60 -1.45 -11.96 9.41
N GLY A 61 -2.48 -12.34 10.18
CA GLY A 61 -3.79 -12.70 9.63
C GLY A 61 -4.48 -11.55 8.91
N ILE A 62 -4.42 -10.34 9.47
CA ILE A 62 -5.02 -9.13 8.88
C ILE A 62 -4.28 -8.77 7.59
N ALA A 63 -2.95 -8.77 7.60
CA ALA A 63 -2.14 -8.51 6.41
C ALA A 63 -2.47 -9.48 5.27
N ARG A 64 -2.64 -10.78 5.57
CA ARG A 64 -3.05 -11.77 4.57
C ARG A 64 -4.48 -11.57 4.06
N ALA A 65 -5.41 -11.17 4.93
CA ALA A 65 -6.78 -10.85 4.52
C ALA A 65 -6.81 -9.66 3.53
N MET A 66 -5.83 -8.76 3.59
CA MET A 66 -5.61 -7.68 2.64
C MET A 66 -4.87 -8.11 1.36
N GLY A 67 -4.63 -9.40 1.15
CA GLY A 67 -3.92 -9.93 -0.04
C GLY A 67 -2.40 -9.89 0.04
N LEU A 68 -1.83 -9.44 1.16
CA LEU A 68 -0.39 -9.28 1.34
C LEU A 68 0.27 -10.59 1.78
N LYS A 69 1.57 -10.76 1.46
CA LYS A 69 2.39 -11.86 1.96
C LYS A 69 3.01 -11.48 3.30
N THR A 70 3.20 -12.45 4.20
CA THR A 70 3.80 -12.21 5.53
C THR A 70 4.97 -13.14 5.79
N ARG A 71 6.07 -12.63 6.32
CA ARG A 71 7.24 -13.41 6.77
C ARG A 71 7.76 -12.86 8.08
N ALA A 72 8.49 -13.68 8.85
CA ALA A 72 9.04 -13.23 10.13
C ALA A 72 10.22 -12.28 9.90
N THR A 73 11.06 -12.56 8.89
CA THR A 73 12.27 -11.78 8.58
C THR A 73 12.38 -11.38 7.11
N PHE A 74 13.29 -10.46 6.81
CA PHE A 74 13.55 -10.01 5.44
C PHE A 74 14.21 -11.12 4.61
N GLU A 75 15.07 -11.94 5.21
CA GLU A 75 15.72 -13.07 4.55
C GLU A 75 14.69 -14.06 4.03
N GLU A 76 13.70 -14.43 4.85
CA GLU A 76 12.61 -15.31 4.43
C GLU A 76 11.75 -14.68 3.31
N ALA A 77 11.50 -13.37 3.40
CA ALA A 77 10.77 -12.65 2.36
C ALA A 77 11.53 -12.62 1.04
N LEU A 78 12.84 -12.36 1.09
CA LEU A 78 13.70 -12.34 -0.08
C LEU A 78 13.82 -13.73 -0.72
N VAL A 79 13.98 -14.79 0.08
CA VAL A 79 14.01 -16.17 -0.44
C VAL A 79 12.70 -16.51 -1.16
N ASP A 80 11.55 -16.17 -0.55
CA ASP A 80 10.25 -16.41 -1.16
C ASP A 80 10.06 -15.58 -2.45
N ALA A 81 10.48 -14.31 -2.43
CA ALA A 81 10.35 -13.41 -3.56
C ALA A 81 11.23 -13.83 -4.74
N LYS A 82 12.49 -14.18 -4.49
CA LYS A 82 13.42 -14.70 -5.50
C LYS A 82 12.86 -15.94 -6.18
N LYS A 83 12.39 -16.89 -5.37
CA LYS A 83 11.84 -18.16 -5.86
C LYS A 83 10.57 -18.00 -6.69
N LYS A 84 9.70 -17.04 -6.36
CA LYS A 84 8.34 -16.96 -6.93
C LYS A 84 8.12 -15.82 -7.92
N PHE A 85 8.87 -14.72 -7.82
CA PHE A 85 8.49 -13.47 -8.48
C PHE A 85 9.63 -12.80 -9.26
N VAL A 86 10.87 -12.79 -8.74
CA VAL A 86 11.93 -11.91 -9.28
C VAL A 86 13.21 -12.62 -9.73
N GLY A 87 13.35 -13.92 -9.49
CA GLY A 87 14.56 -14.68 -9.81
C GLY A 87 15.70 -14.50 -8.79
N GLU A 88 16.83 -15.16 -9.00
CA GLU A 88 17.90 -15.29 -8.00
C GLU A 88 18.68 -13.99 -7.72
N ASN A 89 18.88 -13.16 -8.74
CA ASN A 89 19.70 -11.93 -8.69
C ASN A 89 18.88 -10.68 -9.05
N PRO A 90 17.90 -10.27 -8.24
CA PRO A 90 17.12 -9.07 -8.50
C PRO A 90 17.91 -7.80 -8.18
N ASN A 91 17.63 -6.71 -8.90
CA ASN A 91 18.04 -5.37 -8.47
C ASN A 91 17.17 -4.94 -7.29
N ILE A 92 17.78 -4.44 -6.22
CA ILE A 92 17.07 -4.04 -5.00
C ILE A 92 17.24 -2.54 -4.77
N LEU A 93 16.11 -1.82 -4.72
CA LEU A 93 16.05 -0.45 -4.20
C LEU A 93 15.68 -0.50 -2.71
N ALA A 94 16.56 -0.01 -1.85
CA ALA A 94 16.31 0.10 -0.41
C ALA A 94 16.04 1.55 -0.01
N LEU A 95 14.93 1.80 0.70
CA LEU A 95 14.50 3.13 1.13
C LEU A 95 14.33 3.19 2.67
N PRO A 96 15.42 3.13 3.46
CA PRO A 96 15.34 3.04 4.93
C PRO A 96 14.72 4.27 5.60
N LEU A 97 14.65 5.41 4.91
CA LEU A 97 14.07 6.67 5.38
C LEU A 97 12.80 7.06 4.58
N THR A 98 12.05 6.08 4.08
CA THR A 98 10.78 6.33 3.38
C THR A 98 9.87 7.25 4.22
N PHE A 99 9.31 8.28 3.59
CA PHE A 99 8.51 9.35 4.21
C PHE A 99 9.22 10.30 5.18
N LYS A 100 10.54 10.14 5.42
CA LYS A 100 11.35 11.08 6.22
C LYS A 100 12.27 11.95 5.37
N THR A 101 12.59 11.52 4.16
CA THR A 101 13.43 12.24 3.18
C THR A 101 12.71 12.38 1.85
N ALA A 102 13.24 13.23 0.96
CA ALA A 102 12.75 13.33 -0.41
C ALA A 102 12.72 11.96 -1.11
N ALA A 103 11.73 11.77 -1.99
CA ALA A 103 11.56 10.53 -2.74
C ALA A 103 12.67 10.35 -3.79
N VAL A 104 13.02 9.09 -4.06
CA VAL A 104 13.97 8.74 -5.13
C VAL A 104 13.22 8.72 -6.46
N HIS A 105 13.72 9.46 -7.46
CA HIS A 105 13.26 9.36 -8.83
C HIS A 105 14.25 8.51 -9.64
N LEU A 106 13.93 7.23 -9.83
CA LEU A 106 14.69 6.38 -10.74
C LEU A 106 14.27 6.75 -12.16
N CYS A 107 15.00 7.68 -12.79
CA CYS A 107 14.78 8.00 -14.21
C CYS A 107 14.88 6.72 -15.07
N MET A 108 14.21 6.70 -16.22
CA MET A 108 14.34 5.56 -17.12
C MET A 108 15.77 5.47 -17.63
N LYS A 109 16.22 4.24 -17.89
CA LYS A 109 17.55 3.99 -18.43
C LYS A 109 17.74 4.77 -19.73
N GLY A 110 18.67 5.73 -19.74
CA GLY A 110 19.01 6.56 -20.91
C GLY A 110 18.39 7.96 -20.95
N GLU A 111 17.55 8.34 -19.99
CA GLU A 111 16.90 9.67 -19.99
C GLU A 111 17.69 10.77 -19.25
N GLY A 112 18.86 10.45 -18.67
CA GLY A 112 19.65 11.37 -17.84
C GLY A 112 21.13 11.47 -18.22
N GLN A 113 21.50 11.12 -19.45
CA GLN A 113 22.84 11.29 -20.01
C GLN A 113 22.82 12.30 -21.16
#